data_AF-A0A942NRJ7-F1
#
_entry.id   AF-A0A942NRJ7-F1
#
_cell.length_a   1.000
_cell.length_b   1.000
_cell.length_c   1.000
_cell.angle_alpha   90.00
_cell.angle_beta   90.00
_cell.angle_gamma   90.00
#
_symmetry.space_group_name_H-M   'P 1'
#
loop_
_entity.id
_entity.type
_entity.pdbx_description
1 polymer ?
#
loop_
_entity_poly.entity_id
_entity_poly.type
_entity_poly.pdbx_seq_one_letter_code
_entity_poly.pdbx_strand_id
1 'polypeptide(L)'
;MYRIAVTTLEKFRRMVDNVSDWDTEQSLIESLTGKFTGNDKTRLGNAFHKIIELPFTLNGSLTVEGITFTPEQAQPAIDYRNAHPHMIHEVPAKKIYHTKHMEFTVSGRADGVEGLEIRDAKCKFSYPGWGEYYTSYQWRFYLDMFEAHTFWYDVFEVRGYKGTDPSGRFEGQIVPHEPFPCMRYEMLANDVQNLAEEFAHFMTIKNYTNLLTKIA
;
A
#
# COMPACT_ATOMS: atom_id res chain seq x y z
N MET A 1 20.50 -8.14 12.11
CA MET A 1 19.91 -7.35 11.03
C MET A 1 18.42 -7.10 11.34
N TYR A 2 17.84 -5.98 10.94
CA TYR A 2 16.42 -5.67 11.22
C TYR A 2 15.54 -5.81 9.97
N ARG A 3 14.24 -6.04 10.15
CA ARG A 3 13.22 -6.01 9.09
C ARG A 3 12.34 -4.79 9.24
N ILE A 4 12.10 -4.10 8.12
CA ILE A 4 11.23 -2.92 8.04
C ILE A 4 10.27 -3.09 6.86
N ALA A 5 9.01 -2.70 7.04
CA ALA A 5 8.04 -2.70 5.95
C ALA A 5 8.10 -1.39 5.16
N VAL A 6 7.87 -1.44 3.84
CA VAL A 6 7.73 -0.22 3.01
C VAL A 6 6.68 0.73 3.59
N THR A 7 5.56 0.19 4.08
CA THR A 7 4.48 0.98 4.71
C THR A 7 4.93 1.71 5.97
N THR A 8 5.87 1.15 6.74
CA THR A 8 6.44 1.81 7.91
C THR A 8 7.33 2.99 7.50
N LEU A 9 8.11 2.86 6.42
CA LEU A 9 8.94 3.95 5.90
C LEU A 9 8.10 5.07 5.29
N GLU A 10 7.02 4.74 4.57
CA GLU A 10 6.05 5.75 4.13
C GLU A 10 5.43 6.48 5.33
N LYS A 11 5.05 5.74 6.39
CA LYS A 11 4.48 6.35 7.59
C LYS A 11 5.47 7.27 8.32
N PHE A 12 6.74 6.88 8.37
CA PHE A 12 7.81 7.75 8.89
C PHE A 12 7.93 9.04 8.07
N ARG A 13 8.00 8.94 6.74
CA ARG A 13 8.06 10.12 5.87
C ARG A 13 6.83 11.02 6.04
N ARG A 14 5.63 10.44 6.13
CA ARG A 14 4.38 11.18 6.39
C ARG A 14 4.44 12.01 7.67
N MET A 15 5.02 11.43 8.71
CA MET A 15 5.21 12.08 10.00
C MET A 15 6.23 13.21 9.92
N VAL A 16 7.39 12.99 9.27
CA VAL A 16 8.43 14.03 9.11
C VAL A 16 7.89 15.24 8.33
N ASP A 17 7.12 15.00 7.27
CA ASP A 17 6.58 16.06 6.41
C ASP A 17 5.26 16.66 6.93
N ASN A 18 4.76 16.23 8.09
CA ASN A 18 3.50 16.67 8.69
C ASN A 18 2.31 16.60 7.71
N VAL A 19 2.18 15.49 6.97
CA VAL A 19 1.14 15.36 5.92
C VAL A 19 -0.28 15.40 6.47
N SER A 20 -0.50 14.88 7.67
CA SER A 20 -1.78 15.03 8.37
C SER A 20 -1.59 14.98 9.88
N ASP A 21 -2.57 15.49 10.63
CA ASP A 21 -2.59 15.45 12.10
C ASP A 21 -2.57 14.02 12.67
N TRP A 22 -2.86 13.01 11.84
CA TRP A 22 -2.87 11.59 12.22
C TRP A 22 -1.50 10.92 12.05
N ASP A 23 -0.60 11.53 11.27
CA ASP A 23 0.74 11.00 10.99
C ASP A 23 1.71 11.39 12.12
N THR A 24 1.48 10.84 13.31
CA THR A 24 2.25 11.16 14.53
C THR A 24 3.33 10.14 14.83
N GLU A 25 4.30 10.49 15.69
CA GLU A 25 5.30 9.56 16.23
C GLU A 25 4.65 8.35 16.92
N GLN A 26 3.55 8.56 17.64
CA GLN A 26 2.78 7.48 18.25
C GLN A 26 2.20 6.53 17.19
N SER A 27 1.67 7.07 16.10
CA SER A 27 1.17 6.26 14.99
C SER A 27 2.28 5.43 14.32
N LEU A 28 3.51 5.96 14.24
CA LEU A 28 4.67 5.22 13.76
C LEU A 28 5.03 4.07 14.70
N ILE A 29 5.05 4.29 16.02
CA ILE A 29 5.28 3.25 17.04
C ILE A 29 4.25 2.13 16.96
N GLU A 30 2.97 2.46 16.74
CA GLU A 30 1.92 1.47 16.54
C GLU A 30 2.15 0.61 15.29
N SER A 31 2.64 1.23 14.21
CA SER A 31 3.03 0.50 13.00
C SER A 31 4.23 -0.41 13.24
N LEU A 32 5.23 0.04 14.01
CA LEU A 32 6.42 -0.75 14.35
C LEU A 32 6.08 -1.96 15.22
N THR A 33 5.09 -1.81 16.11
CA THR A 33 4.69 -2.85 17.08
C THR A 33 3.55 -3.74 16.59
N GLY A 34 3.01 -3.51 15.39
CA GLY A 34 1.93 -4.30 14.80
C GLY A 34 0.57 -4.14 15.50
N LYS A 35 0.38 -3.08 16.29
CA LYS A 35 -0.86 -2.84 17.07
C LYS A 35 -2.01 -2.23 16.26
N PHE A 36 -1.83 -2.05 14.95
CA PHE A 36 -2.84 -1.45 14.10
C PHE A 36 -4.07 -2.37 13.97
N THR A 37 -5.23 -1.89 14.42
CA THR A 37 -6.53 -2.52 14.16
C THR A 37 -7.20 -1.82 12.98
N GLY A 38 -7.44 -2.56 11.90
CA GLY A 38 -8.15 -2.05 10.74
C GLY A 38 -9.58 -1.62 11.08
N ASN A 39 -10.10 -0.62 10.37
CA ASN A 39 -11.50 -0.21 10.46
C ASN A 39 -12.32 -0.83 9.30
N ASP A 40 -13.63 -0.54 9.24
CA ASP A 40 -14.47 -1.08 8.18
C ASP A 40 -13.99 -0.70 6.77
N LYS A 41 -13.39 0.48 6.60
CA LYS A 41 -12.82 0.92 5.32
C LYS A 41 -11.63 0.05 4.91
N THR A 42 -10.74 -0.26 5.85
CA THR A 42 -9.62 -1.19 5.63
C THR A 42 -10.15 -2.58 5.28
N ARG A 43 -11.18 -3.07 5.97
CA ARG A 43 -11.78 -4.38 5.69
C ARG A 43 -12.39 -4.44 4.28
N LEU A 44 -13.14 -3.41 3.88
CA LEU A 44 -13.70 -3.32 2.52
C LEU A 44 -12.59 -3.26 1.47
N GLY A 45 -11.56 -2.43 1.68
CA GLY A 45 -10.42 -2.35 0.76
C GLY A 45 -9.70 -3.69 0.58
N ASN A 46 -9.44 -4.41 1.67
CA ASN A 46 -8.83 -5.74 1.60
C ASN A 46 -9.72 -6.75 0.87
N ALA A 47 -11.02 -6.76 1.14
CA ALA A 47 -11.97 -7.62 0.44
C ALA A 47 -12.01 -7.31 -1.07
N PHE A 48 -11.93 -6.04 -1.44
CA PHE A 48 -11.87 -5.60 -2.84
C PHE A 48 -10.57 -6.04 -3.54
N HIS A 49 -9.40 -5.90 -2.89
CA HIS A 49 -8.14 -6.42 -3.42
C HIS A 49 -8.22 -7.94 -3.63
N LYS A 50 -8.89 -8.64 -2.73
CA LYS A 50 -9.06 -10.09 -2.87
C LYS A 50 -9.90 -10.48 -4.08
N ILE A 51 -10.84 -9.63 -4.50
CA ILE A 51 -11.59 -9.79 -5.76
C ILE A 51 -10.65 -9.67 -6.96
N ILE A 52 -9.71 -8.72 -6.92
CA ILE A 52 -8.70 -8.52 -7.98
C ILE A 52 -7.76 -9.72 -8.08
N GLU A 53 -7.32 -10.28 -6.96
CA GLU A 53 -6.32 -11.36 -6.92
C GLU A 53 -6.80 -12.68 -7.53
N LEU A 54 -8.07 -13.01 -7.36
CA LEU A 54 -8.62 -14.31 -7.73
C LEU A 54 -9.53 -14.20 -8.95
N PRO A 55 -9.59 -15.24 -9.81
CA PRO A 55 -10.54 -15.27 -10.90
C PRO A 55 -11.95 -15.45 -10.34
N PHE A 56 -12.81 -14.45 -10.53
CA PHE A 56 -14.23 -14.54 -10.22
C PHE A 56 -15.08 -14.49 -11.48
N THR A 57 -16.13 -15.29 -11.50
CA THR A 57 -17.21 -15.20 -12.50
C THR A 57 -18.42 -14.54 -11.86
N LEU A 58 -19.00 -13.56 -12.56
CA LEU A 58 -20.18 -12.84 -12.07
C LEU A 58 -21.40 -13.77 -12.05
N ASN A 59 -21.78 -14.25 -10.88
CA ASN A 59 -23.00 -15.05 -10.66
C ASN A 59 -23.72 -14.53 -9.41
N GLY A 60 -24.31 -13.34 -9.51
CA GLY A 60 -24.97 -12.67 -8.39
C GLY A 60 -23.99 -12.00 -7.43
N SER A 61 -24.41 -11.81 -6.18
CA SER A 61 -23.57 -11.19 -5.15
C SER A 61 -22.36 -12.04 -4.80
N LEU A 62 -21.24 -11.38 -4.50
CA LEU A 62 -19.97 -12.01 -4.18
C LEU A 62 -19.56 -11.67 -2.74
N THR A 63 -19.31 -12.69 -1.92
CA THR A 63 -18.85 -12.49 -0.54
C THR A 63 -17.37 -12.86 -0.41
N VAL A 64 -16.55 -11.90 0.03
CA VAL A 64 -15.09 -12.05 0.19
C VAL A 64 -14.67 -11.39 1.50
N GLU A 65 -13.88 -12.08 2.33
CA GLU A 65 -13.41 -11.57 3.63
C GLU A 65 -14.54 -11.02 4.53
N GLY A 66 -15.74 -11.64 4.45
CA GLY A 66 -16.92 -11.22 5.21
C GLY A 66 -17.62 -9.97 4.69
N ILE A 67 -17.21 -9.41 3.54
CA ILE A 67 -17.90 -8.32 2.84
C ILE A 67 -18.66 -8.89 1.65
N THR A 68 -19.93 -8.51 1.50
CA THR A 68 -20.77 -8.92 0.37
C THR A 68 -20.95 -7.76 -0.60
N PHE A 69 -20.44 -7.94 -1.82
CA PHE A 69 -20.55 -7.02 -2.94
C PHE A 69 -21.73 -7.41 -3.82
N THR A 70 -22.52 -6.43 -4.27
CA THR A 70 -23.44 -6.65 -5.41
C THR A 70 -22.64 -6.85 -6.71
N PRO A 71 -23.24 -7.42 -7.77
CA PRO A 71 -22.58 -7.53 -9.07
C PRO A 71 -21.96 -6.20 -9.53
N GLU A 72 -22.69 -5.08 -9.38
CA GLU A 72 -22.23 -3.75 -9.78
C GLU A 72 -21.07 -3.24 -8.93
N GLN A 73 -21.01 -3.60 -7.65
CA GLN A 73 -19.91 -3.24 -6.76
C GLN A 73 -18.65 -4.07 -7.01
N ALA A 74 -18.80 -5.35 -7.40
CA ALA A 74 -17.68 -6.24 -7.72
C ALA A 74 -17.12 -6.02 -9.13
N GLN A 75 -17.96 -5.52 -10.06
CA GLN A 75 -17.60 -5.39 -11.47
C GLN A 75 -16.29 -4.60 -11.71
N PRO A 76 -16.01 -3.46 -11.05
CA PRO A 76 -14.76 -2.73 -11.28
C PRO A 76 -13.50 -3.55 -10.98
N ALA A 77 -13.51 -4.37 -9.92
CA ALA A 77 -12.38 -5.26 -9.60
C ALA A 77 -12.23 -6.40 -10.62
N ILE A 78 -13.36 -6.96 -11.08
CA ILE A 78 -13.38 -8.03 -12.08
C ILE A 78 -12.88 -7.50 -13.44
N ASP A 79 -13.36 -6.34 -13.86
CA ASP A 79 -12.92 -5.68 -15.10
C ASP A 79 -11.43 -5.37 -15.05
N TYR A 80 -10.94 -4.83 -13.93
CA TYR A 80 -9.52 -4.59 -13.72
C TYR A 80 -8.69 -5.89 -13.82
N ARG A 81 -9.13 -6.96 -13.15
CA ARG A 81 -8.45 -8.26 -13.25
C ARG A 81 -8.43 -8.80 -14.68
N ASN A 82 -9.52 -8.65 -15.42
CA ASN A 82 -9.62 -9.09 -16.82
C ASN A 82 -8.77 -8.24 -17.77
N ALA A 83 -8.57 -6.95 -17.47
CA ALA A 83 -7.68 -6.07 -18.21
C ALA A 83 -6.19 -6.42 -18.00
N HIS A 84 -5.85 -7.06 -16.88
CA HIS A 84 -4.51 -7.49 -16.52
C HIS A 84 -4.40 -9.02 -16.36
N PRO A 85 -4.61 -9.80 -17.44
CA PRO A 85 -4.68 -11.27 -17.35
C PRO A 85 -3.33 -11.91 -16.96
N HIS A 86 -2.21 -11.26 -17.28
CA HIS A 86 -0.86 -11.78 -17.06
C HIS A 86 -0.20 -11.25 -15.78
N MET A 87 -0.86 -10.34 -15.06
CA MET A 87 -0.37 -9.81 -13.80
C MET A 87 -0.19 -10.92 -12.76
N ILE A 88 1.01 -10.98 -12.21
CA ILE A 88 1.33 -11.84 -11.07
C ILE A 88 0.96 -11.04 -9.83
N HIS A 89 0.03 -11.57 -9.05
CA HIS A 89 -0.46 -10.88 -7.86
C HIS A 89 0.46 -11.11 -6.66
N GLU A 90 0.43 -10.16 -5.74
CA GLU A 90 0.87 -10.38 -4.37
C GLU A 90 2.37 -10.76 -4.29
N VAL A 91 3.20 -10.06 -5.08
CA VAL A 91 4.62 -10.40 -5.30
C VAL A 91 5.49 -9.82 -4.18
N PRO A 92 6.22 -10.66 -3.41
CA PRO A 92 7.09 -10.18 -2.36
C PRO A 92 8.35 -9.51 -2.92
N ALA A 93 8.75 -8.39 -2.31
CA ALA A 93 10.01 -7.72 -2.57
C ALA A 93 10.81 -7.54 -1.28
N LYS A 94 12.14 -7.65 -1.39
CA LYS A 94 13.06 -7.36 -0.31
C LYS A 94 14.37 -6.80 -0.86
N LYS A 95 14.93 -5.80 -0.16
CA LYS A 95 16.27 -5.27 -0.44
C LYS A 95 16.92 -4.84 0.87
N ILE A 96 18.22 -5.06 0.99
CA ILE A 96 19.01 -4.62 2.14
C ILE A 96 19.44 -3.18 1.87
N TYR A 97 19.24 -2.31 2.86
CA TYR A 97 19.72 -0.94 2.85
C TYR A 97 20.77 -0.77 3.95
N HIS A 98 21.90 -0.19 3.58
CA HIS A 98 23.02 0.05 4.46
C HIS A 98 23.02 1.52 4.84
N THR A 99 22.97 1.82 6.14
CA THR A 99 23.03 3.19 6.66
C THR A 99 24.19 3.31 7.65
N LYS A 100 24.57 4.54 8.04
CA LYS A 100 25.64 4.73 9.04
C LYS A 100 25.25 4.23 10.42
N HIS A 101 23.96 4.16 10.72
CA HIS A 101 23.44 3.87 12.06
C HIS A 101 23.03 2.40 12.24
N MET A 102 22.45 1.79 11.20
CA MET A 102 22.02 0.40 11.24
C MET A 102 21.79 -0.18 9.84
N GLU A 103 21.91 -1.50 9.73
CA GLU A 103 21.53 -2.24 8.53
C GLU A 103 20.16 -2.89 8.71
N PHE A 104 19.31 -2.75 7.69
CA PHE A 104 18.00 -3.36 7.68
C PHE A 104 17.55 -3.81 6.29
N THR A 105 16.77 -4.88 6.28
CA THR A 105 16.04 -5.33 5.11
C THR A 105 14.71 -4.61 5.05
N VAL A 106 14.49 -3.85 3.98
CA VAL A 106 13.15 -3.37 3.63
C VAL A 106 12.41 -4.49 2.92
N SER A 107 11.15 -4.70 3.30
CA SER A 107 10.28 -5.71 2.74
C SER A 107 8.93 -5.09 2.36
N GLY A 108 8.37 -5.56 1.26
CA GLY A 108 7.05 -5.16 0.78
C GLY A 108 6.42 -6.30 -0.02
N ARG A 109 5.17 -6.09 -0.41
CA ARG A 109 4.40 -6.99 -1.27
C ARG A 109 3.59 -6.13 -2.23
N ALA A 110 3.96 -6.17 -3.50
CA ALA A 110 3.24 -5.46 -4.54
C ALA A 110 1.92 -6.18 -4.84
N ASP A 111 0.83 -5.43 -4.99
CA ASP A 111 -0.47 -6.01 -5.31
C ASP A 111 -0.41 -6.74 -6.65
N GLY A 112 0.30 -6.18 -7.64
CA GLY A 112 0.53 -6.81 -8.93
C GLY A 112 1.84 -6.41 -9.60
N VAL A 113 2.41 -7.34 -10.37
CA VAL A 113 3.54 -7.09 -11.28
C VAL A 113 3.19 -7.62 -12.66
N GLU A 114 3.34 -6.77 -13.67
CA GLU A 114 3.10 -7.10 -15.08
C GLU A 114 4.30 -6.62 -15.91
N GLY A 115 5.20 -7.56 -16.25
CA GLY A 115 6.47 -7.21 -16.89
C GLY A 115 7.36 -6.35 -15.99
N LEU A 116 7.72 -5.15 -16.46
CA LEU A 116 8.51 -4.16 -15.71
C LEU A 116 7.64 -3.06 -15.08
N GLU A 117 6.33 -3.30 -15.00
CA GLU A 117 5.37 -2.42 -14.36
C GLU A 117 4.88 -3.02 -13.05
N ILE A 118 4.84 -2.18 -12.02
CA ILE A 118 4.24 -2.52 -10.73
C ILE A 118 2.86 -1.86 -10.67
N ARG A 119 1.86 -2.59 -10.18
CA ARG A 119 0.48 -2.14 -10.05
C ARG A 119 0.07 -2.22 -8.59
N ASP A 120 -0.59 -1.18 -8.11
CA ASP A 120 -1.02 -1.04 -6.73
C ASP A 120 -2.45 -0.51 -6.73
N ALA A 121 -3.38 -1.38 -6.37
CA ALA A 121 -4.78 -1.03 -6.30
C ALA A 121 -5.02 -0.22 -5.01
N LYS A 122 -5.87 0.80 -5.09
CA LYS A 122 -6.20 1.64 -3.92
C LYS A 122 -7.68 1.92 -3.85
N CYS A 123 -8.32 1.35 -2.83
CA CYS A 123 -9.66 1.77 -2.42
C CYS A 123 -9.59 3.08 -1.61
N LYS A 124 -10.23 4.14 -2.11
CA LYS A 124 -10.34 5.44 -1.46
C LYS A 124 -11.80 5.75 -1.11
N PHE A 125 -12.00 6.49 -0.02
CA PHE A 125 -13.33 6.87 0.48
C PHE A 125 -13.56 8.39 0.41
N SER A 126 -12.72 9.05 -0.37
CA SER A 126 -12.74 10.47 -0.70
C SER A 126 -12.10 10.63 -2.07
N TYR A 127 -12.38 11.75 -2.74
CA TYR A 127 -11.75 12.05 -4.02
C TYR A 127 -10.21 12.03 -3.89
N PRO A 128 -9.48 11.36 -4.79
CA PRO A 128 -8.03 11.20 -4.67
C PRO A 128 -7.30 12.54 -4.89
N GLY A 129 -6.43 12.91 -3.94
CA GLY A 129 -5.49 14.01 -4.11
C GLY A 129 -4.19 13.51 -4.74
N TRP A 130 -3.92 13.90 -5.99
CA TRP A 130 -2.77 13.39 -6.76
C TRP A 130 -1.40 13.72 -6.16
N GLY A 131 -1.27 14.84 -5.44
CA GLY A 131 -0.01 15.25 -4.81
C GLY A 131 0.53 14.25 -3.77
N GLU A 132 -0.36 13.53 -3.07
CA GLU A 132 0.04 12.52 -2.10
C GLU A 132 0.73 11.32 -2.76
N TYR A 133 0.25 10.91 -3.94
CA TYR A 133 0.81 9.79 -4.68
C TYR A 133 2.18 10.13 -5.27
N TYR A 134 2.32 11.32 -5.86
CA TYR A 134 3.58 11.77 -6.44
C TYR A 134 4.71 11.87 -5.40
N THR A 135 4.37 12.29 -4.18
CA THR A 135 5.35 12.47 -3.09
C THR A 135 5.60 11.20 -2.27
N SER A 136 4.82 10.14 -2.46
CA SER A 136 4.96 8.90 -1.70
C SER A 136 6.29 8.19 -1.96
N TYR A 137 6.91 7.69 -0.91
CA TYR A 137 8.08 6.82 -1.00
C TYR A 137 7.72 5.35 -1.18
N GLN A 138 6.45 4.97 -0.99
CA GLN A 138 5.99 3.60 -1.21
C GLN A 138 6.36 3.09 -2.61
N TRP A 139 5.95 3.82 -3.66
CA TRP A 139 6.26 3.44 -5.03
C TRP A 139 7.77 3.55 -5.32
N ARG A 140 8.48 4.52 -4.73
CA ARG A 140 9.93 4.66 -4.89
C ARG A 140 10.68 3.44 -4.36
N PHE A 141 10.34 2.97 -3.16
CA PHE A 141 10.88 1.73 -2.61
C PHE A 141 10.57 0.53 -3.51
N TYR A 142 9.33 0.42 -4.01
CA TYR A 142 8.99 -0.69 -4.91
C TYR A 142 9.78 -0.66 -6.21
N LEU A 143 9.90 0.49 -6.88
CA LEU A 143 10.72 0.60 -8.09
C LEU A 143 12.19 0.31 -7.82
N ASP A 144 12.73 0.69 -6.65
CA ASP A 144 14.11 0.39 -6.28
C ASP A 144 14.36 -1.08 -5.93
N MET A 145 13.38 -1.76 -5.30
CA MET A 145 13.49 -3.17 -4.93
C MET A 145 13.28 -4.12 -6.11
N PHE A 146 12.40 -3.77 -7.05
CA PHE A 146 12.10 -4.59 -8.23
C PHE A 146 12.93 -4.22 -9.46
N GLU A 147 13.70 -3.13 -9.40
CA GLU A 147 14.38 -2.57 -10.57
C GLU A 147 13.42 -2.28 -11.74
N ALA A 148 12.17 -1.96 -11.40
CA ALA A 148 11.09 -1.67 -12.36
C ALA A 148 11.16 -0.23 -12.88
N HIS A 149 10.47 0.03 -13.99
CA HIS A 149 10.44 1.35 -14.63
C HIS A 149 9.24 2.20 -14.21
N THR A 150 8.09 1.57 -13.99
CA THR A 150 6.82 2.28 -13.78
C THR A 150 6.04 1.62 -12.66
N PHE A 151 5.46 2.46 -11.82
CA PHE A 151 4.51 2.06 -10.78
C PHE A 151 3.18 2.75 -11.07
N TRP A 152 2.09 1.99 -11.09
CA TRP A 152 0.75 2.48 -11.34
C TRP A 152 -0.06 2.42 -10.05
N TYR A 153 -0.67 3.55 -9.69
CA TYR A 153 -1.75 3.57 -8.73
C TYR A 153 -3.08 3.40 -9.47
N ASP A 154 -3.72 2.24 -9.29
CA ASP A 154 -5.03 1.92 -9.83
C ASP A 154 -6.09 2.27 -8.77
N VAL A 155 -6.72 3.44 -8.90
CA VAL A 155 -7.54 4.03 -7.84
C VAL A 155 -9.02 3.73 -8.04
N PHE A 156 -9.66 3.21 -6.99
CA PHE A 156 -11.08 2.90 -6.93
C PHE A 156 -11.74 3.71 -5.80
N GLU A 157 -12.64 4.62 -6.14
CA GLU A 157 -13.34 5.46 -5.17
C GLU A 157 -14.66 4.83 -4.74
N VAL A 158 -14.82 4.59 -3.44
CA VAL A 158 -16.07 4.12 -2.83
C VAL A 158 -16.93 5.32 -2.45
N ARG A 159 -17.88 5.66 -3.33
CA ARG A 159 -18.80 6.79 -3.16
C ARG A 159 -20.03 6.40 -2.36
N GLY A 160 -20.44 7.27 -1.43
CA GLY A 160 -21.64 7.06 -0.62
C GLY A 160 -21.48 6.06 0.52
N TYR A 161 -20.24 5.65 0.84
CA TYR A 161 -19.97 4.73 1.93
C TYR A 161 -20.33 5.32 3.30
N LYS A 162 -21.20 4.63 4.04
CA LYS A 162 -21.63 5.03 5.40
C LYS A 162 -21.21 4.05 6.49
N GLY A 163 -20.63 2.91 6.12
CA GLY A 163 -20.34 1.81 7.03
C GLY A 163 -20.69 0.47 6.40
N THR A 164 -20.31 -0.61 7.08
CA THR A 164 -20.72 -1.97 6.74
C THR A 164 -21.71 -2.45 7.81
N ASP A 165 -22.83 -3.05 7.39
CA ASP A 165 -23.80 -3.62 8.32
C ASP A 165 -23.30 -4.94 8.95
N PRO A 166 -23.99 -5.50 9.97
CA PRO A 166 -23.58 -6.76 10.60
C PRO A 166 -23.59 -7.98 9.66
N SER A 167 -24.26 -7.89 8.50
CA SER A 167 -24.27 -8.93 7.47
C SER A 167 -23.12 -8.81 6.46
N GLY A 168 -22.29 -7.77 6.59
CA GLY A 168 -21.16 -7.53 5.70
C GLY A 168 -21.53 -6.73 4.45
N ARG A 169 -22.74 -6.15 4.36
CA ARG A 169 -23.17 -5.34 3.20
C ARG A 169 -22.87 -3.87 3.44
N PHE A 170 -22.68 -3.12 2.36
CA PHE A 170 -22.49 -1.67 2.41
C PHE A 170 -23.27 -0.95 1.32
N GLU A 171 -23.70 0.27 1.63
CA GLU A 171 -24.23 1.21 0.64
C GLU A 171 -23.08 1.93 -0.08
N GLY A 172 -23.25 2.14 -1.38
CA GLY A 172 -22.32 2.92 -2.18
C GLY A 172 -21.99 2.28 -3.52
N GLN A 173 -21.23 3.02 -4.32
CA GLN A 173 -20.73 2.62 -5.62
C GLN A 173 -19.22 2.66 -5.62
N ILE A 174 -18.59 1.73 -6.34
CA ILE A 174 -17.15 1.74 -6.56
C ILE A 174 -16.90 2.28 -7.96
N VAL A 175 -16.18 3.41 -8.04
CA VAL A 175 -15.90 4.11 -9.28
C VAL A 175 -14.40 4.03 -9.56
N PRO A 176 -13.96 3.35 -10.63
CA PRO A 176 -12.56 3.38 -11.03
C PRO A 176 -12.21 4.78 -11.57
N HIS A 177 -10.99 5.22 -11.27
CA HIS A 177 -10.39 6.43 -11.84
C HIS A 177 -9.28 6.06 -12.82
N GLU A 178 -8.90 7.01 -13.67
CA GLU A 178 -7.73 6.86 -14.53
C GLU A 178 -6.48 6.50 -13.69
N PRO A 179 -5.75 5.42 -14.05
CA PRO A 179 -4.54 5.03 -13.35
C PRO A 179 -3.49 6.14 -13.35
N PHE A 180 -2.77 6.27 -12.25
CA PHE A 180 -1.75 7.30 -12.09
C PHE A 180 -0.34 6.68 -12.17
N PRO A 181 0.46 7.05 -13.19
CA PRO A 181 1.82 6.54 -13.33
C PRO A 181 2.83 7.33 -12.49
N CYS A 182 3.68 6.60 -11.78
CA CYS A 182 4.93 7.08 -11.18
C CYS A 182 6.11 6.43 -11.90
N MET A 183 6.97 7.24 -12.51
CA MET A 183 8.10 6.77 -13.31
C MET A 183 9.39 6.76 -12.49
N ARG A 184 10.24 5.77 -12.73
CA ARG A 184 11.62 5.77 -12.23
C ARG A 184 12.37 6.99 -12.80
N TYR A 185 13.15 7.62 -11.94
CA TYR A 185 14.03 8.73 -12.30
C TYR A 185 15.44 8.48 -11.75
N GLU A 186 16.43 9.21 -12.29
CA GLU A 186 17.85 8.98 -12.02
C GLU A 186 18.21 9.00 -10.52
N MET A 187 17.68 9.99 -9.79
CA MET A 187 17.94 10.17 -8.36
C MET A 187 17.10 9.27 -7.44
N LEU A 188 16.24 8.39 -7.98
CA LEU A 188 15.31 7.60 -7.17
C LEU A 188 16.03 6.74 -6.13
N ALA A 189 17.11 6.06 -6.51
CA ALA A 189 17.89 5.24 -5.59
C ALA A 189 18.52 6.08 -4.47
N ASN A 190 19.00 7.29 -4.80
CA ASN A 190 19.54 8.22 -3.81
C ASN A 190 18.47 8.70 -2.83
N ASP A 191 17.27 9.05 -3.31
CA ASP A 191 16.18 9.51 -2.46
C ASP A 191 15.76 8.40 -1.48
N VAL A 192 15.56 7.19 -1.99
CA VAL A 192 15.21 6.02 -1.17
C VAL A 192 16.29 5.74 -0.11
N GLN A 193 17.56 5.82 -0.48
CA GLN A 193 18.69 5.66 0.43
C GLN A 193 18.76 6.78 1.48
N ASN A 194 18.46 8.02 1.11
CA ASN A 194 18.43 9.16 2.04
C ASN A 194 17.32 8.99 3.09
N LEU A 195 16.11 8.60 2.67
CA LEU A 195 15.03 8.34 3.63
C LEU A 195 15.35 7.15 4.55
N ALA A 196 16.03 6.12 4.03
CA ALA A 196 16.52 5.01 4.84
C ALA A 196 17.53 5.47 5.91
N GLU A 197 18.46 6.37 5.55
CA GLU A 197 19.43 6.97 6.47
C GLU A 197 18.74 7.83 7.55
N GLU A 198 17.80 8.69 7.14
CA GLU A 198 17.01 9.52 8.07
C GLU A 198 16.22 8.68 9.05
N PHE A 199 15.57 7.61 8.57
CA PHE A 199 14.86 6.67 9.42
C PHE A 199 15.81 6.01 10.42
N ALA A 200 16.97 5.51 9.97
CA ALA A 200 17.95 4.86 10.83
C ALA A 200 18.50 5.80 11.91
N HIS A 201 18.77 7.05 11.54
CA HIS A 201 19.20 8.10 12.45
C HIS A 201 18.11 8.38 13.49
N PHE A 202 16.87 8.57 13.06
CA PHE A 202 15.72 8.79 13.95
C PHE A 202 15.56 7.65 14.97
N MET A 203 15.56 6.40 14.51
CA MET A 203 15.41 5.24 15.39
C MET A 203 16.53 5.13 16.42
N THR A 204 17.75 5.52 16.05
CA THR A 204 18.90 5.55 16.95
C THR A 204 18.78 6.64 18.00
N ILE A 205 18.49 7.88 17.59
CA ILE A 205 18.38 9.03 18.48
C ILE A 205 17.21 8.87 19.47
N LYS A 206 16.09 8.32 19.02
CA LYS A 206 14.93 8.04 19.87
C LYS A 206 15.05 6.77 20.70
N ASN A 207 16.12 5.98 20.48
CA ASN A 207 16.31 4.67 21.11
C ASN A 207 15.14 3.70 20.87
N TYR A 208 14.63 3.66 19.63
CA TYR A 208 13.51 2.82 19.19
C TYR A 208 13.94 1.56 18.43
N THR A 209 15.24 1.31 18.30
CA THR A 209 15.76 0.11 17.60
C THR A 209 15.30 -1.20 18.25
N ASN A 210 14.92 -1.18 19.53
CA ASN A 210 14.32 -2.30 20.26
C ASN A 210 12.88 -2.62 19.81
N LEU A 211 12.19 -1.69 19.15
CA LEU A 211 10.85 -1.89 18.58
C LEU A 211 10.88 -2.57 17.21
N LEU A 212 12.06 -2.65 16.60
CA LEU A 212 12.22 -3.27 15.29
C LEU A 212 12.26 -4.79 15.38
N THR A 213 11.68 -5.43 14.36
CA THR A 213 11.75 -6.88 14.23
C THR A 213 13.18 -7.29 13.85
N LYS A 214 13.82 -8.11 14.69
CA LYS A 214 15.14 -8.69 14.38
C LYS A 214 14.98 -9.89 13.45
N ILE A 215 15.84 -9.95 12.44
CA ILE A 215 16.01 -11.12 11.57
C ILE A 215 17.22 -11.89 12.10
N ALA A 216 17.05 -13.21 12.25
CA ALA A 216 18.12 -14.14 12.60
C ALA A 216 19.15 -14.28 11.46
#